data_AF-E4YDN4-F1
#
_entry.id   AF-E4YDN4-F1
#
_cell.length_a   1.000
_cell.length_b   1.000
_cell.length_c   1.000
_cell.angle_alpha   90.00
_cell.angle_beta   90.00
_cell.angle_gamma   90.00
#
_symmetry.space_group_name_H-M   'P 1'
#
loop_
_entity.id
_entity.type
_entity.pdbx_description
1 polymer ?
#
loop_
_entity_poly.entity_id
_entity_poly.type
_entity_poly.pdbx_seq_one_letter_code
_entity_poly.pdbx_strand_id
1 'polypeptide(L)'
;ASLRAFDRLLRDIVLEAERAPDMGSLLRERVYAIDSQARSFVAGWISVLSGNPHAGLSTVLPGLIDGLFNALADNNKETHSLVWSALESALQEAPRCDVEKMIPIVSQQLLKTSDVVWTQRYLALVWLRALIPLKKEATVKSAPVVLEALFKLPEDELTNTNSGETTDQLRQTKKKQEVKDLSSQVNALLRESTKEAIPRETAIRLLKVTCPFLGANQPVSKRLAAFEWIISVFRLKQDQIEDEFPWLMLQVFSAINLDENEKVRKSGMNCLTEIANLNDKTFDTFIEMLYSSLNEISAREDRQKVAFVVRKLCEKLGGEKIYLKLGSRLIFHQETAAKIATIQLLNLLLGTAPELHDFRRKLRERPSEVMDNFNTVWKAWISCPISSLCLALLGRRYQLAYSTVKTLAEMNLNSAHLCEIDRLIQLLESPGFTWLRFELLEKPPALIASLRGILMILPQSKAFDLLQKRLSLIPSEEPFNPNSSSSQISSDDLALSKMLSKKINL
;
A
#
# COMPACT_ATOMS: atom_id res chain seq x y z
N ALA A 1 -20.75 -50.15 35.11
CA ALA A 1 -21.62 -50.89 34.17
C ALA A 1 -23.02 -50.29 34.11
N SER A 2 -23.67 -50.05 35.26
CA SER A 2 -25.02 -49.44 35.38
C SER A 2 -25.18 -48.09 34.67
N LEU A 3 -24.26 -47.15 34.85
CA LEU A 3 -24.31 -45.82 34.19
C LEU A 3 -24.20 -45.88 32.65
N ARG A 4 -23.42 -46.83 32.10
CA ARG A 4 -23.29 -47.01 30.65
C ARG A 4 -24.54 -47.66 30.04
N ALA A 5 -25.17 -48.57 30.78
CA ALA A 5 -26.45 -49.17 30.36
C ALA A 5 -27.58 -48.12 30.39
N PHE A 6 -27.57 -47.26 31.41
CA PHE A 6 -28.51 -46.14 31.51
C PHE A 6 -28.32 -45.10 30.39
N ASP A 7 -27.07 -44.74 30.05
CA ASP A 7 -26.77 -43.85 28.92
C ASP A 7 -27.24 -44.43 27.57
N ARG A 8 -27.09 -45.74 27.35
CA ARG A 8 -27.62 -46.42 26.15
C ARG A 8 -29.14 -46.36 26.09
N LEU A 9 -29.82 -46.73 27.19
CA LEU A 9 -31.28 -46.67 27.28
C LEU A 9 -31.80 -45.24 27.06
N LEU A 10 -31.13 -44.23 27.62
CA LEU A 10 -31.48 -42.84 27.37
C LEU A 10 -31.34 -42.44 25.91
N ARG A 11 -30.28 -42.87 25.22
CA ARG A 11 -30.09 -42.60 23.79
C ARG A 11 -31.20 -43.25 22.97
N ASP A 12 -31.53 -44.50 23.26
CA ASP A 12 -32.59 -45.23 22.57
C ASP A 12 -33.95 -44.52 22.76
N ILE A 13 -34.27 -44.10 24.00
CA ILE A 13 -35.48 -43.32 24.30
C ILE A 13 -35.50 -41.99 23.53
N VAL A 14 -34.37 -41.26 23.47
CA VAL A 14 -34.29 -39.97 22.76
C VAL A 14 -34.41 -40.15 21.24
N LEU A 15 -33.93 -41.27 20.70
CA LEU A 15 -34.02 -41.59 19.27
C LEU A 15 -35.42 -42.03 18.86
N GLU A 16 -36.14 -42.72 19.73
CA GLU A 16 -37.50 -43.24 19.47
C GLU A 16 -38.63 -42.29 19.90
N ALA A 17 -38.34 -41.29 20.74
CA ALA A 17 -39.35 -40.36 21.23
C ALA A 17 -39.85 -39.39 20.14
N GLU A 18 -41.17 -39.28 19.99
CA GLU A 18 -41.82 -38.27 19.13
C GLU A 18 -41.48 -36.83 19.55
N ARG A 19 -41.16 -36.63 20.83
CA ARG A 19 -40.74 -35.34 21.39
C ARG A 19 -39.53 -35.55 22.30
N ALA A 20 -38.34 -35.39 21.72
CA ALA A 20 -37.09 -35.53 22.45
C ALA A 20 -37.05 -34.58 23.67
N PRO A 21 -36.59 -35.04 24.85
CA PRO A 21 -36.32 -34.15 25.98
C PRO A 21 -35.31 -33.05 25.57
N ASP A 22 -35.36 -31.88 26.21
CA ASP A 22 -34.44 -30.76 25.92
C ASP A 22 -33.01 -31.09 26.34
N MET A 23 -32.36 -31.93 25.54
CA MET A 23 -30.97 -32.30 25.72
C MET A 23 -30.04 -31.10 25.46
N GLY A 24 -30.54 -30.07 24.78
CA GLY A 24 -29.77 -28.90 24.41
C GLY A 24 -29.33 -28.02 25.57
N SER A 25 -30.16 -27.87 26.60
CA SER A 25 -29.78 -27.18 27.84
C SER A 25 -28.71 -27.96 28.62
N LEU A 26 -28.91 -29.27 28.78
CA LEU A 26 -27.97 -30.14 29.49
C LEU A 26 -26.59 -30.19 28.81
N LEU A 27 -26.55 -30.28 27.48
CA LEU A 27 -25.28 -30.23 26.73
C LEU A 27 -24.59 -28.88 26.90
N ARG A 28 -25.33 -27.76 26.89
CA ARG A 28 -24.76 -26.41 27.10
C ARG A 28 -24.12 -26.23 28.47
N GLU A 29 -24.73 -26.79 29.52
CA GLU A 29 -24.15 -26.76 30.87
C GLU A 29 -22.85 -27.56 30.99
N ARG A 30 -22.72 -28.64 30.20
CA ARG A 30 -21.61 -29.59 30.30
C ARG A 30 -20.52 -29.42 29.24
N VAL A 31 -20.74 -28.63 28.20
CA VAL A 31 -19.80 -28.50 27.06
C VAL A 31 -18.44 -27.91 27.46
N TYR A 32 -18.38 -27.14 28.55
CA TYR A 32 -17.13 -26.58 29.10
C TYR A 32 -16.54 -27.41 30.24
N ALA A 33 -17.03 -28.62 30.48
CA ALA A 33 -16.47 -29.49 31.50
C ALA A 33 -14.99 -29.76 31.24
N ILE A 34 -14.20 -29.80 32.32
CA ILE A 34 -12.76 -30.08 32.26
C ILE A 34 -12.49 -31.60 32.23
N ASP A 35 -13.38 -32.37 32.85
CA ASP A 35 -13.26 -33.82 32.96
C ASP A 35 -13.42 -34.53 31.60
N SER A 36 -12.49 -35.45 31.30
CA SER A 36 -12.45 -36.19 30.04
C SER A 36 -13.67 -37.08 29.82
N GLN A 37 -14.29 -37.61 30.90
CA GLN A 37 -15.51 -38.42 30.77
C GLN A 37 -16.72 -37.55 30.44
N ALA A 38 -16.84 -36.38 31.06
CA ALA A 38 -17.88 -35.41 30.74
C ALA A 38 -17.77 -34.92 29.29
N ARG A 39 -16.55 -34.63 28.80
CA ARG A 39 -16.31 -34.27 27.39
C ARG A 39 -16.67 -35.41 26.43
N SER A 40 -16.29 -36.65 26.76
CA SER A 40 -16.65 -37.84 25.99
C SER A 40 -18.17 -38.08 25.96
N PHE A 41 -18.85 -37.83 27.07
CA PHE A 41 -20.30 -37.90 27.17
C PHE A 41 -20.96 -36.89 26.22
N VAL A 42 -20.53 -35.61 26.28
CA VAL A 42 -21.03 -34.56 25.37
C VAL A 42 -20.79 -34.94 23.90
N ALA A 43 -19.58 -35.37 23.54
CA ALA A 43 -19.25 -35.80 22.18
C ALA A 43 -20.10 -37.00 21.70
N GLY A 44 -20.34 -37.97 22.58
CA GLY A 44 -21.19 -39.12 22.31
C GLY A 44 -22.63 -38.72 22.01
N TRP A 45 -23.19 -37.77 22.77
CA TRP A 45 -24.53 -37.25 22.53
C TRP A 45 -24.63 -36.40 21.27
N ILE A 46 -23.63 -35.58 20.95
CA ILE A 46 -23.58 -34.88 19.66
C ILE A 46 -23.65 -35.87 18.49
N SER A 47 -22.90 -36.97 18.56
CA SER A 47 -22.90 -38.01 17.52
C SER A 47 -24.29 -38.65 17.36
N VAL A 48 -24.97 -38.95 18.47
CA VAL A 48 -26.34 -39.49 18.47
C VAL A 48 -27.33 -38.50 17.87
N LEU A 49 -27.29 -37.24 18.32
CA LEU A 49 -28.19 -36.19 17.84
C LEU A 49 -27.95 -35.85 16.36
N SER A 50 -26.70 -35.92 15.88
CA SER A 50 -26.38 -35.70 14.46
C SER A 50 -26.91 -36.81 13.55
N GLY A 51 -27.14 -38.01 14.08
CA GLY A 51 -27.75 -39.11 13.33
C GLY A 51 -29.27 -38.99 13.18
N ASN A 52 -29.92 -38.07 13.90
CA ASN A 52 -31.37 -37.91 13.88
C ASN A 52 -31.77 -36.43 13.62
N PRO A 53 -32.24 -36.10 12.40
CA PRO A 53 -32.65 -34.74 12.03
C PRO A 53 -33.74 -34.12 12.93
N HIS A 54 -34.57 -34.95 13.58
CA HIS A 54 -35.67 -34.49 14.43
C HIS A 54 -35.24 -34.20 15.88
N ALA A 55 -34.01 -34.56 16.26
CA ALA A 55 -33.52 -34.43 17.62
C ALA A 55 -33.08 -33.00 18.00
N GLY A 56 -33.30 -32.01 17.12
CA GLY A 56 -33.16 -30.59 17.43
C GLY A 56 -31.72 -30.05 17.51
N LEU A 57 -30.71 -30.84 17.10
CA LEU A 57 -29.29 -30.42 17.14
C LEU A 57 -29.06 -29.08 16.44
N SER A 58 -29.74 -28.82 15.34
CA SER A 58 -29.59 -27.60 14.54
C SER A 58 -29.83 -26.30 15.31
N THR A 59 -30.69 -26.34 16.33
CA THR A 59 -31.03 -25.19 17.17
C THR A 59 -30.01 -24.93 18.27
N VAL A 60 -29.33 -25.98 18.74
CA VAL A 60 -28.44 -25.93 19.90
C VAL A 60 -26.97 -25.82 19.46
N LEU A 61 -26.62 -26.40 18.30
CA LEU A 61 -25.25 -26.53 17.83
C LEU A 61 -24.44 -25.23 17.87
N PRO A 62 -24.95 -24.05 17.44
CA PRO A 62 -24.19 -22.80 17.53
C PRO A 62 -23.68 -22.49 18.95
N GLY A 63 -24.43 -22.85 19.99
CA GLY A 63 -24.03 -22.66 21.39
C GLY A 63 -23.07 -23.71 21.93
N LEU A 64 -22.85 -24.81 21.21
CA LEU A 64 -21.99 -25.92 21.63
C LEU A 64 -20.61 -25.89 20.94
N ILE A 65 -20.48 -25.24 19.78
CA ILE A 65 -19.26 -25.25 18.96
C ILE A 65 -18.03 -24.83 19.77
N ASP A 66 -18.05 -23.70 20.48
CA ASP A 66 -16.86 -23.22 21.20
C ASP A 66 -16.39 -24.25 22.25
N GLY A 67 -17.32 -24.80 23.03
CA GLY A 67 -17.00 -25.82 24.04
C GLY A 67 -16.49 -27.13 23.42
N LEU A 68 -17.06 -27.57 22.29
CA LEU A 68 -16.58 -28.74 21.57
C LEU A 68 -15.16 -28.54 21.01
N PHE A 69 -14.87 -27.36 20.47
CA PHE A 69 -13.51 -27.01 20.04
C PHE A 69 -12.55 -26.95 21.24
N ASN A 70 -12.98 -26.44 22.40
CA ASN A 70 -12.17 -26.48 23.62
C ASN A 70 -11.89 -27.92 24.07
N ALA A 71 -12.85 -28.83 23.92
CA ALA A 71 -12.69 -30.24 24.27
C ALA A 71 -11.67 -30.98 23.37
N LEU A 72 -11.31 -30.44 22.19
CA LEU A 72 -10.20 -30.99 21.38
C LEU A 72 -8.84 -30.84 22.05
N ALA A 73 -8.69 -29.93 23.02
CA ALA A 73 -7.45 -29.79 23.77
C ALA A 73 -7.31 -30.81 24.91
N ASP A 74 -8.16 -31.85 24.96
CA ASP A 74 -8.07 -32.90 25.98
C ASP A 74 -6.81 -33.77 25.81
N ASN A 75 -6.14 -34.08 26.91
CA ASN A 75 -4.94 -34.91 26.92
C ASN A 75 -5.25 -36.39 26.67
N ASN A 76 -6.49 -36.84 26.90
CA ASN A 76 -6.90 -38.21 26.62
C ASN A 76 -7.16 -38.40 25.12
N LYS A 77 -6.36 -39.27 24.48
CA LYS A 77 -6.44 -39.58 23.04
C LYS A 77 -7.80 -40.15 22.62
N GLU A 78 -8.44 -40.95 23.47
CA GLU A 78 -9.77 -41.51 23.18
C GLU A 78 -10.83 -40.40 23.18
N THR A 79 -10.82 -39.55 24.22
CA THR A 79 -11.69 -38.36 24.29
C THR A 79 -11.48 -37.45 23.09
N HIS A 80 -10.22 -37.16 22.74
CA HIS A 80 -9.89 -36.36 21.56
C HIS A 80 -10.48 -36.98 20.28
N SER A 81 -10.33 -38.29 20.08
CA SER A 81 -10.88 -38.99 18.91
C SER A 81 -12.41 -38.94 18.85
N LEU A 82 -13.07 -39.06 20.01
CA LEU A 82 -14.53 -38.96 20.10
C LEU A 82 -15.03 -37.55 19.81
N VAL A 83 -14.39 -36.52 20.38
CA VAL A 83 -14.73 -35.11 20.14
C VAL A 83 -14.50 -34.75 18.67
N TRP A 84 -13.40 -35.23 18.07
CA TRP A 84 -13.12 -35.05 16.65
C TRP A 84 -14.24 -35.61 15.77
N SER A 85 -14.59 -36.88 15.96
CA SER A 85 -15.66 -37.53 15.20
C SER A 85 -17.02 -36.85 15.41
N ALA A 86 -17.30 -36.41 16.65
CA ALA A 86 -18.52 -35.66 16.95
C ALA A 86 -18.59 -34.32 16.20
N LEU A 87 -17.48 -33.60 16.08
CA LEU A 87 -17.41 -32.36 15.30
C LEU A 87 -17.55 -32.62 13.79
N GLU A 88 -16.99 -33.72 13.26
CA GLU A 88 -17.19 -34.10 11.85
C GLU A 88 -18.67 -34.41 11.56
N SER A 89 -19.33 -35.17 12.44
CA SER A 89 -20.76 -35.48 12.31
C SER A 89 -21.63 -34.22 12.48
N ALA A 90 -21.30 -33.35 13.42
CA ALA A 90 -22.01 -32.09 13.62
C ALA A 90 -21.90 -31.15 12.40
N LEU A 91 -20.77 -31.18 11.67
CA LEU A 91 -20.59 -30.39 10.47
C LEU A 91 -21.56 -30.78 9.35
N GLN A 92 -21.98 -32.05 9.27
CA GLN A 92 -22.98 -32.50 8.29
C GLN A 92 -24.36 -31.86 8.52
N GLU A 93 -24.67 -31.47 9.75
CA GLU A 93 -25.92 -30.79 10.12
C GLU A 93 -25.84 -29.27 9.94
N ALA A 94 -24.66 -28.71 9.66
CA ALA A 94 -24.46 -27.27 9.50
C ALA A 94 -25.39 -26.57 8.49
N PRO A 95 -25.79 -27.18 7.35
CA PRO A 95 -26.75 -26.56 6.42
C PRO A 95 -28.12 -26.25 7.03
N ARG A 96 -28.50 -26.94 8.11
CA ARG A 96 -29.77 -26.73 8.83
C ARG A 96 -29.65 -25.77 10.02
N CYS A 97 -28.44 -25.31 10.32
CA CYS A 97 -28.13 -24.52 11.50
C CYS A 97 -28.09 -23.01 11.19
N ASP A 98 -28.00 -22.20 12.25
CA ASP A 98 -27.80 -20.76 12.14
C ASP A 98 -26.34 -20.42 11.77
N VAL A 99 -26.03 -20.52 10.48
CA VAL A 99 -24.69 -20.26 9.92
C VAL A 99 -24.15 -18.86 10.29
N GLU A 100 -25.02 -17.86 10.45
CA GLU A 100 -24.65 -16.48 10.81
C GLU A 100 -24.01 -16.40 12.20
N LYS A 101 -24.46 -17.23 13.14
CA LYS A 101 -23.84 -17.34 14.47
C LYS A 101 -22.59 -18.22 14.45
N MET A 102 -22.55 -19.24 13.60
CA MET A 102 -21.48 -20.24 13.61
C MET A 102 -20.17 -19.69 13.03
N ILE A 103 -20.21 -18.93 11.92
CA ILE A 103 -19.00 -18.42 11.26
C ILE A 103 -18.10 -17.61 12.22
N PRO A 104 -18.61 -16.62 12.98
CA PRO A 104 -17.78 -15.89 13.94
C PRO A 104 -17.18 -16.77 15.04
N ILE A 105 -17.96 -17.71 15.59
CA ILE A 105 -17.51 -18.61 16.66
C ILE A 105 -16.36 -19.50 16.17
N VAL A 106 -16.50 -20.08 14.97
CA VAL A 106 -15.46 -20.91 14.35
C VAL A 106 -14.22 -20.06 14.01
N SER A 107 -14.41 -18.83 13.52
CA SER A 107 -13.30 -17.92 13.20
C SER A 107 -12.44 -17.60 14.43
N GLN A 108 -13.07 -17.40 15.59
CA GLN A 108 -12.35 -17.16 16.85
C GLN A 108 -11.47 -18.34 17.28
N GLN A 109 -11.78 -19.57 16.85
CA GLN A 109 -10.95 -20.74 17.18
C GLN A 109 -9.56 -20.66 16.53
N LEU A 110 -9.43 -19.96 15.39
CA LEU A 110 -8.13 -19.76 14.74
C LEU A 110 -7.17 -18.90 15.57
N LEU A 111 -7.72 -18.04 16.43
CA LEU A 111 -6.98 -17.08 17.25
C LEU A 111 -6.53 -17.67 18.60
N LYS A 112 -7.04 -18.85 18.99
CA LYS A 112 -6.69 -19.47 20.27
C LYS A 112 -5.21 -19.90 20.27
N THR A 113 -4.55 -19.64 21.40
CA THR A 113 -3.18 -20.06 21.72
C THR A 113 -3.25 -21.13 22.80
N SER A 114 -3.39 -22.40 22.42
CA SER A 114 -3.32 -23.58 23.31
C SER A 114 -2.04 -24.40 23.02
N ASP A 115 -1.79 -25.55 23.64
CA ASP A 115 -0.69 -26.46 23.25
C ASP A 115 -1.11 -27.44 22.11
N VAL A 116 -2.42 -27.59 21.90
CA VAL A 116 -3.04 -28.50 20.90
C VAL A 116 -3.46 -27.72 19.64
N VAL A 117 -2.71 -26.66 19.35
CA VAL A 117 -3.01 -25.58 18.40
C VAL A 117 -3.43 -26.05 17.01
N TRP A 118 -2.81 -27.12 16.51
CA TRP A 118 -2.95 -27.51 15.12
C TRP A 118 -4.31 -28.16 14.82
N THR A 119 -4.81 -29.06 15.67
CA THR A 119 -6.07 -29.78 15.40
C THR A 119 -7.26 -28.82 15.44
N GLN A 120 -7.25 -27.88 16.39
CA GLN A 120 -8.24 -26.81 16.48
C GLN A 120 -8.21 -25.92 15.24
N ARG A 121 -7.03 -25.44 14.82
CA ARG A 121 -6.90 -24.59 13.62
C ARG A 121 -7.30 -25.31 12.35
N TYR A 122 -6.84 -26.55 12.16
CA TYR A 122 -7.19 -27.36 11.01
C TYR A 122 -8.70 -27.55 10.91
N LEU A 123 -9.34 -28.01 11.99
CA LEU A 123 -10.76 -28.30 11.97
C LEU A 123 -11.60 -27.01 11.83
N ALA A 124 -11.16 -25.90 12.43
CA ALA A 124 -11.79 -24.61 12.24
C ALA A 124 -11.74 -24.17 10.76
N LEU A 125 -10.62 -24.36 10.07
CA LEU A 125 -10.53 -24.09 8.63
C LEU A 125 -11.41 -25.03 7.79
N VAL A 126 -11.49 -26.32 8.14
CA VAL A 126 -12.41 -27.28 7.51
C VAL A 126 -13.86 -26.82 7.67
N TRP A 127 -14.25 -26.40 8.87
CA TRP A 127 -15.57 -25.85 9.16
C TRP A 127 -15.82 -24.56 8.36
N LEU A 128 -14.90 -23.59 8.37
CA LEU A 128 -15.07 -22.36 7.59
C LEU A 128 -15.20 -22.64 6.09
N ARG A 129 -14.42 -23.57 5.54
CA ARG A 129 -14.52 -23.99 4.14
C ARG A 129 -15.91 -24.54 3.81
N ALA A 130 -16.53 -25.26 4.74
CA ALA A 130 -17.87 -25.79 4.57
C ALA A 130 -18.98 -24.76 4.84
N LEU A 131 -18.80 -23.83 5.79
CA LEU A 131 -19.82 -22.85 6.18
C LEU A 131 -19.94 -21.67 5.22
N ILE A 132 -18.82 -21.17 4.69
CA ILE A 132 -18.76 -19.98 3.83
C ILE A 132 -19.70 -20.09 2.60
N PRO A 133 -19.76 -21.23 1.90
CA PRO A 133 -20.64 -21.38 0.73
C PRO A 133 -22.14 -21.52 1.07
N LEU A 134 -22.53 -21.86 2.30
CA LEU A 134 -23.92 -22.23 2.62
C LEU A 134 -24.89 -21.06 2.59
N LYS A 135 -24.46 -19.88 3.07
CA LYS A 135 -25.31 -18.69 3.13
C LYS A 135 -24.51 -17.42 2.86
N LYS A 136 -24.54 -16.96 1.60
CA LYS A 136 -23.79 -15.80 1.12
C LYS A 136 -23.97 -14.54 1.98
N GLU A 137 -25.19 -14.21 2.37
CA GLU A 137 -25.47 -13.03 3.21
C GLU A 137 -24.79 -13.08 4.57
N ALA A 138 -24.83 -14.24 5.23
CA ALA A 138 -24.16 -14.45 6.51
C ALA A 138 -22.64 -14.36 6.35
N THR A 139 -22.10 -14.99 5.31
CA THR A 139 -20.68 -14.92 4.94
C THR A 139 -20.21 -13.49 4.72
N VAL A 140 -20.95 -12.69 3.96
CA VAL A 140 -20.59 -11.29 3.71
C VAL A 140 -20.55 -10.50 5.02
N LYS A 141 -21.58 -10.64 5.89
CA LYS A 141 -21.60 -9.96 7.20
C LYS A 141 -20.40 -10.36 8.08
N SER A 142 -20.04 -11.65 8.08
CA SER A 142 -18.95 -12.18 8.91
C SER A 142 -17.57 -12.08 8.25
N ALA A 143 -17.47 -11.65 6.98
CA ALA A 143 -16.22 -11.62 6.24
C ALA A 143 -15.07 -10.86 6.93
N PRO A 144 -15.28 -9.69 7.56
CA PRO A 144 -14.21 -9.01 8.30
C PRO A 144 -13.62 -9.88 9.42
N VAL A 145 -14.46 -10.60 10.16
CA VAL A 145 -14.03 -11.45 11.28
C VAL A 145 -13.25 -12.66 10.79
N VAL A 146 -13.74 -13.31 9.72
CA VAL A 146 -13.04 -14.44 9.09
C VAL A 146 -11.68 -13.98 8.58
N LEU A 147 -11.65 -12.86 7.86
CA LEU A 147 -10.43 -12.34 7.25
C LEU A 147 -9.39 -11.95 8.30
N GLU A 148 -9.81 -11.29 9.38
CA GLU A 148 -8.94 -10.96 10.52
C GLU A 148 -8.30 -12.22 11.11
N ALA A 149 -9.10 -13.27 11.31
CA ALA A 149 -8.64 -14.53 11.84
C ALA A 149 -7.64 -15.23 10.90
N LEU A 150 -7.89 -15.21 9.59
CA LEU A 150 -6.97 -15.73 8.57
C LEU A 150 -5.64 -14.98 8.53
N PHE A 151 -5.65 -13.66 8.67
CA PHE A 151 -4.41 -12.89 8.69
C PHE A 151 -3.63 -13.05 10.00
N LYS A 152 -4.29 -13.24 11.14
CA LYS A 152 -3.65 -13.45 12.44
C LYS A 152 -3.12 -14.87 12.64
N LEU A 153 -3.48 -15.83 11.79
CA LEU A 153 -2.91 -17.18 11.80
C LEU A 153 -1.37 -17.10 11.72
N PRO A 154 -0.64 -17.66 12.69
CA PRO A 154 0.83 -17.70 12.65
C PRO A 154 1.31 -18.46 11.42
N GLU A 155 2.28 -17.90 10.71
CA GLU A 155 2.94 -18.60 9.59
C GLU A 155 4.16 -19.43 10.06
N ASP A 156 4.49 -19.42 11.36
CA ASP A 156 5.60 -20.11 12.05
C ASP A 156 6.84 -20.41 11.18
N GLU A 157 7.74 -19.42 11.16
CA GLU A 157 9.20 -19.51 11.05
C GLU A 157 9.75 -20.67 10.19
N LEU A 158 9.92 -20.38 8.90
CA LEU A 158 10.82 -21.10 8.00
C LEU A 158 12.26 -20.54 8.11
N THR A 159 12.80 -20.39 9.31
CA THR A 159 14.25 -20.18 9.46
C THR A 159 14.92 -21.52 9.66
N ASN A 160 15.50 -21.99 8.54
CA ASN A 160 16.48 -23.05 8.41
C ASN A 160 17.24 -23.37 9.71
N THR A 161 17.11 -24.62 10.18
CA THR A 161 18.23 -25.32 10.78
C THR A 161 18.50 -26.57 9.95
N ASN A 162 19.52 -26.44 9.08
CA ASN A 162 20.19 -27.57 8.46
C ASN A 162 20.72 -28.48 9.58
N SER A 163 20.10 -29.64 9.79
CA SER A 163 20.77 -30.91 10.11
C SER A 163 19.76 -31.99 10.48
N GLY A 164 19.64 -33.01 9.62
CA GLY A 164 19.00 -34.31 9.95
C GLY A 164 17.47 -34.32 9.93
N GLU A 165 16.89 -34.59 8.77
CA GLU A 165 15.45 -34.80 8.62
C GLU A 165 15.01 -36.04 9.41
N THR A 166 14.28 -35.83 10.52
CA THR A 166 13.60 -36.89 11.27
C THR A 166 12.17 -37.07 10.76
N THR A 167 11.62 -38.28 10.88
CA THR A 167 10.24 -38.62 10.45
C THR A 167 9.16 -37.71 11.05
N ASP A 168 9.41 -37.16 12.25
CA ASP A 168 8.49 -36.25 12.93
C ASP A 168 8.50 -34.83 12.34
N GLN A 169 9.65 -34.34 11.85
CA GLN A 169 9.73 -33.06 11.13
C GLN A 169 8.97 -33.14 9.80
N LEU A 170 9.05 -34.26 9.08
CA LEU A 170 8.29 -34.49 7.84
C LEU A 170 6.77 -34.54 8.11
N ARG A 171 6.35 -35.08 9.25
CA ARG A 171 4.93 -35.09 9.65
C ARG A 171 4.43 -33.70 10.03
N GLN A 172 5.26 -32.89 10.70
CA GLN A 172 4.92 -31.52 11.06
C GLN A 172 4.85 -30.58 9.85
N THR A 173 5.76 -30.74 8.89
CA THR A 173 5.76 -29.94 7.64
C THR A 173 4.52 -30.21 6.78
N LYS A 174 4.12 -31.48 6.63
CA LYS A 174 2.86 -31.84 5.94
C LYS A 174 1.63 -31.20 6.60
N LYS A 175 1.53 -31.30 7.92
CA LYS A 175 0.45 -30.67 8.70
C LYS A 175 0.39 -29.15 8.54
N LYS A 176 1.55 -28.47 8.51
CA LYS A 176 1.64 -27.03 8.28
C LYS A 176 1.19 -26.66 6.86
N GLN A 177 1.60 -27.44 5.86
CA GLN A 177 1.21 -27.21 4.47
C GLN A 177 -0.31 -27.37 4.28
N GLU A 178 -0.93 -28.39 4.88
CA GLU A 178 -2.39 -28.60 4.83
C GLU A 178 -3.15 -27.40 5.40
N VAL A 179 -2.72 -26.85 6.53
CA VAL A 179 -3.34 -25.65 7.13
C VAL A 179 -3.18 -24.43 6.23
N LYS A 180 -2.02 -24.26 5.60
CA LYS A 180 -1.77 -23.18 4.64
C LYS A 180 -2.67 -23.31 3.41
N ASP A 181 -2.81 -24.51 2.86
CA ASP A 181 -3.65 -24.79 1.70
C ASP A 181 -5.13 -24.54 2.04
N LEU A 182 -5.61 -25.04 3.18
CA LEU A 182 -6.96 -24.77 3.67
C LEU A 182 -7.21 -23.27 3.90
N SER A 183 -6.26 -22.55 4.53
CA SER A 183 -6.36 -21.10 4.72
C SER A 183 -6.52 -20.36 3.39
N SER A 184 -5.74 -20.76 2.37
CA SER A 184 -5.84 -20.19 1.03
C SER A 184 -7.19 -20.49 0.36
N GLN A 185 -7.74 -21.69 0.53
CA GLN A 185 -9.05 -22.08 0.02
C GLN A 185 -10.17 -21.27 0.70
N VAL A 186 -10.13 -21.15 2.03
CA VAL A 186 -11.10 -20.33 2.80
C VAL A 186 -11.04 -18.88 2.34
N ASN A 187 -9.84 -18.31 2.15
CA ASN A 187 -9.68 -16.95 1.63
C ASN A 187 -10.26 -16.79 0.22
N ALA A 188 -10.06 -17.77 -0.67
CA ALA A 188 -10.61 -17.74 -2.02
C ALA A 188 -12.15 -17.79 -2.04
N LEU A 189 -12.75 -18.67 -1.22
CA LEU A 189 -14.20 -18.76 -1.05
C LEU A 189 -14.78 -17.46 -0.48
N LEU A 190 -14.08 -16.84 0.48
CA LEU A 190 -14.48 -15.57 1.06
C LEU A 190 -14.47 -14.45 0.02
N ARG A 191 -13.44 -14.39 -0.84
CA ARG A 191 -13.40 -13.45 -1.98
C ARG A 191 -14.58 -13.69 -2.91
N GLU A 192 -14.84 -14.93 -3.30
CA GLU A 192 -15.93 -15.28 -4.21
C GLU A 192 -17.30 -14.85 -3.66
N SER A 193 -17.55 -15.14 -2.38
CA SER A 193 -18.81 -14.76 -1.72
C SER A 193 -18.99 -13.25 -1.59
N THR A 194 -17.88 -12.49 -1.53
CA THR A 194 -17.91 -11.02 -1.44
C THR A 194 -17.88 -10.31 -2.80
N LYS A 195 -17.78 -11.02 -3.94
CA LYS A 195 -17.67 -10.39 -5.27
C LYS A 195 -18.89 -9.56 -5.71
N GLU A 196 -20.10 -9.96 -5.37
CA GLU A 196 -21.30 -9.38 -6.01
C GLU A 196 -22.01 -8.33 -5.15
N ALA A 197 -22.00 -8.50 -3.83
CA ALA A 197 -22.73 -7.63 -2.93
C ALA A 197 -22.02 -7.52 -1.58
N ILE A 198 -21.47 -6.34 -1.30
CA ILE A 198 -20.90 -5.99 0.00
C ILE A 198 -21.62 -4.73 0.50
N PRO A 199 -22.25 -4.74 1.70
CA PRO A 199 -22.75 -3.53 2.34
C PRO A 199 -21.61 -2.53 2.61
N ARG A 200 -21.89 -1.23 2.56
CA ARG A 200 -20.91 -0.16 2.83
C ARG A 200 -20.16 -0.39 4.14
N GLU A 201 -20.88 -0.69 5.22
CA GLU A 201 -20.27 -0.92 6.54
C GLU A 201 -19.31 -2.11 6.56
N THR A 202 -19.67 -3.20 5.89
CA THR A 202 -18.83 -4.38 5.75
C THR A 202 -17.56 -4.07 4.94
N ALA A 203 -17.69 -3.32 3.85
CA ALA A 203 -16.54 -2.88 3.05
C ALA A 203 -15.55 -2.05 3.87
N ILE A 204 -16.05 -1.08 4.66
CA ILE A 204 -15.22 -0.26 5.55
C ILE A 204 -14.54 -1.14 6.61
N ARG A 205 -15.27 -2.08 7.22
CA ARG A 205 -14.68 -3.01 8.20
C ARG A 205 -13.62 -3.91 7.58
N LEU A 206 -13.83 -4.41 6.36
CA LEU A 206 -12.81 -5.18 5.62
C LEU A 206 -11.53 -4.36 5.44
N LEU A 207 -11.65 -3.10 4.97
CA LEU A 207 -10.48 -2.21 4.84
C LEU A 207 -9.76 -2.03 6.17
N LYS A 208 -10.48 -1.71 7.25
CA LYS A 208 -9.91 -1.51 8.60
C LYS A 208 -9.21 -2.75 9.15
N VAL A 209 -9.72 -3.94 8.86
CA VAL A 209 -9.08 -5.21 9.25
C VAL A 209 -7.86 -5.52 8.38
N THR A 210 -7.87 -5.17 7.08
CA THR A 210 -6.78 -5.49 6.15
C THR A 210 -5.57 -4.56 6.25
N CYS A 211 -5.78 -3.25 6.45
CA CYS A 211 -4.71 -2.25 6.44
C CYS A 211 -3.58 -2.52 7.47
N PRO A 212 -3.84 -2.98 8.71
CA PRO A 212 -2.78 -3.35 9.66
C PRO A 212 -1.81 -4.41 9.13
N PHE A 213 -2.23 -5.23 8.17
CA PHE A 213 -1.40 -6.28 7.58
C PHE A 213 -0.49 -5.80 6.44
N LEU A 214 -0.53 -4.50 6.10
CA LEU A 214 0.37 -3.90 5.11
C LEU A 214 1.75 -3.54 5.66
N GLY A 215 1.90 -3.42 6.99
CA GLY A 215 3.13 -2.95 7.62
C GLY A 215 4.34 -3.87 7.38
N ALA A 216 5.54 -3.30 7.36
CA ALA A 216 6.79 -4.01 7.05
C ALA A 216 7.09 -5.23 7.94
N ASN A 217 6.55 -5.25 9.16
CA ASN A 217 6.71 -6.36 10.12
C ASN A 217 5.91 -7.62 9.73
N GLN A 218 5.06 -7.54 8.70
CA GLN A 218 4.22 -8.64 8.27
C GLN A 218 4.89 -9.47 7.15
N PRO A 219 4.64 -10.78 7.10
CA PRO A 219 5.09 -11.62 6.00
C PRO A 219 4.69 -11.09 4.63
N VAL A 220 5.54 -11.30 3.63
CA VAL A 220 5.30 -10.85 2.23
C VAL A 220 3.97 -11.40 1.68
N SER A 221 3.65 -12.66 1.97
CA SER A 221 2.39 -13.32 1.59
C SER A 221 1.17 -12.53 2.08
N LYS A 222 1.16 -12.17 3.36
CA LYS A 222 0.07 -11.42 3.99
C LYS A 222 -0.05 -10.00 3.44
N ARG A 223 1.07 -9.30 3.27
CA ARG A 223 1.08 -7.95 2.68
C ARG A 223 0.48 -7.96 1.26
N LEU A 224 0.85 -8.94 0.43
CA LEU A 224 0.29 -9.09 -0.92
C LEU A 224 -1.21 -9.41 -0.87
N ALA A 225 -1.63 -10.37 -0.05
CA ALA A 225 -3.03 -10.71 0.11
C ALA A 225 -3.88 -9.52 0.61
N ALA A 226 -3.33 -8.70 1.50
CA ALA A 226 -3.96 -7.48 2.00
C ALA A 226 -4.17 -6.46 0.87
N PHE A 227 -3.16 -6.19 0.03
CA PHE A 227 -3.34 -5.32 -1.13
C PHE A 227 -4.38 -5.85 -2.11
N GLU A 228 -4.39 -7.14 -2.40
CA GLU A 228 -5.40 -7.74 -3.26
C GLU A 228 -6.82 -7.59 -2.68
N TRP A 229 -6.99 -7.66 -1.36
CA TRP A 229 -8.29 -7.43 -0.72
C TRP A 229 -8.71 -5.97 -0.81
N ILE A 230 -7.79 -5.04 -0.53
CA ILE A 230 -8.05 -3.59 -0.65
C ILE A 230 -8.49 -3.23 -2.06
N ILE A 231 -7.76 -3.71 -3.08
CA ILE A 231 -8.10 -3.48 -4.49
C ILE A 231 -9.47 -4.08 -4.83
N SER A 232 -9.76 -5.28 -4.33
CA SER A 232 -11.06 -5.94 -4.57
C SER A 232 -12.21 -5.14 -3.95
N VAL A 233 -12.08 -4.70 -2.70
CA VAL A 233 -13.10 -3.88 -2.02
C VAL A 233 -13.26 -2.53 -2.71
N PHE A 234 -12.16 -1.88 -3.09
CA PHE A 234 -12.16 -0.62 -3.83
C PHE A 234 -12.97 -0.76 -5.13
N ARG A 235 -12.65 -1.74 -5.98
CA ARG A 235 -13.34 -1.93 -7.27
C ARG A 235 -14.83 -2.22 -7.15
N LEU A 236 -15.27 -2.82 -6.05
CA LEU A 236 -16.69 -3.15 -5.82
C LEU A 236 -17.50 -1.99 -5.23
N LYS A 237 -16.85 -1.07 -4.50
CA LYS A 237 -17.55 -0.09 -3.65
C LYS A 237 -17.01 1.33 -3.74
N GLN A 238 -16.15 1.65 -4.72
CA GLN A 238 -15.51 2.96 -4.85
C GLN A 238 -16.46 4.16 -4.66
N ASP A 239 -17.69 4.10 -5.20
CA ASP A 239 -18.67 5.20 -5.09
C ASP A 239 -19.26 5.38 -3.69
N GLN A 240 -19.21 4.35 -2.84
CA GLN A 240 -19.81 4.37 -1.50
C GLN A 240 -18.80 4.65 -0.38
N ILE A 241 -17.51 4.50 -0.64
CA ILE A 241 -16.43 4.64 0.35
C ILE A 241 -15.44 5.75 0.01
N GLU A 242 -15.84 6.73 -0.80
CA GLU A 242 -14.97 7.84 -1.22
C GLU A 242 -14.39 8.61 -0.03
N ASP A 243 -15.18 8.79 1.04
CA ASP A 243 -14.75 9.47 2.27
C ASP A 243 -13.57 8.79 2.98
N GLU A 244 -13.35 7.49 2.74
CA GLU A 244 -12.26 6.71 3.34
C GLU A 244 -10.97 6.77 2.50
N PHE A 245 -11.01 7.28 1.26
CA PHE A 245 -9.86 7.32 0.36
C PHE A 245 -8.66 8.11 0.88
N PRO A 246 -8.81 9.30 1.50
CA PRO A 246 -7.67 10.02 2.06
C PRO A 246 -6.89 9.16 3.07
N TRP A 247 -7.60 8.50 3.98
CA TRP A 247 -7.01 7.59 4.96
C TRP A 247 -6.37 6.37 4.29
N LEU A 248 -7.09 5.72 3.37
CA LEU A 248 -6.61 4.52 2.69
C LEU A 248 -5.34 4.80 1.88
N MET A 249 -5.29 5.91 1.14
CA MET A 249 -4.11 6.31 0.37
C MET A 249 -2.91 6.53 1.28
N LEU A 250 -3.09 7.15 2.45
CA LEU A 250 -2.01 7.33 3.42
C LEU A 250 -1.49 5.98 3.96
N GLN A 251 -2.40 5.05 4.29
CA GLN A 251 -2.01 3.69 4.73
C GLN A 251 -1.22 2.94 3.64
N VAL A 252 -1.70 2.98 2.39
CA VAL A 252 -1.00 2.31 1.28
C VAL A 252 0.35 2.98 0.98
N PHE A 253 0.40 4.33 0.95
CA PHE A 253 1.63 5.07 0.68
C PHE A 253 2.69 4.79 1.74
N SER A 254 2.32 4.86 3.02
CA SER A 254 3.24 4.54 4.12
C SER A 254 3.74 3.10 4.07
N ALA A 255 2.89 2.14 3.69
CA ALA A 255 3.30 0.75 3.53
C ALA A 255 4.33 0.53 2.41
N ILE A 256 4.19 1.20 1.26
CA ILE A 256 5.11 0.99 0.13
C ILE A 256 6.41 1.80 0.20
N ASN A 257 6.42 2.92 0.93
CA ASN A 257 7.52 3.88 0.89
C ASN A 257 8.85 3.28 1.41
N LEU A 258 8.77 2.34 2.35
CA LEU A 258 9.94 1.71 2.99
C LEU A 258 10.00 0.19 2.79
N ASP A 259 9.19 -0.36 1.88
CA ASP A 259 9.14 -1.81 1.68
C ASP A 259 10.34 -2.30 0.86
N GLU A 260 11.07 -3.29 1.35
CA GLU A 260 12.20 -3.90 0.64
C GLU A 260 11.75 -4.79 -0.52
N ASN A 261 10.53 -5.34 -0.45
CA ASN A 261 10.05 -6.29 -1.44
C ASN A 261 9.45 -5.59 -2.67
N GLU A 262 10.05 -5.84 -3.84
CA GLU A 262 9.61 -5.23 -5.10
C GLU A 262 8.17 -5.57 -5.49
N LYS A 263 7.72 -6.81 -5.25
CA LYS A 263 6.35 -7.23 -5.57
C LYS A 263 5.34 -6.48 -4.72
N VAL A 264 5.64 -6.29 -3.44
CA VAL A 264 4.78 -5.55 -2.50
C VAL A 264 4.70 -4.08 -2.90
N ARG A 265 5.84 -3.44 -3.20
CA ARG A 265 5.87 -2.06 -3.74
C ARG A 265 5.04 -1.93 -5.01
N LYS A 266 5.19 -2.85 -5.97
CA LYS A 266 4.42 -2.85 -7.22
C LYS A 266 2.92 -2.98 -6.97
N SER A 267 2.52 -3.86 -6.05
CA SER A 267 1.11 -4.08 -5.70
C SER A 267 0.49 -2.85 -5.04
N GLY A 268 1.15 -2.26 -4.04
CA GLY A 268 0.64 -1.06 -3.39
C GLY A 268 0.68 0.17 -4.31
N MET A 269 1.66 0.25 -5.22
CA MET A 269 1.68 1.30 -6.25
C MET A 269 0.46 1.17 -7.19
N ASN A 270 0.12 -0.04 -7.64
CA ASN A 270 -1.08 -0.28 -8.43
C ASN A 270 -2.33 0.17 -7.66
N CYS A 271 -2.44 -0.19 -6.38
CA CYS A 271 -3.54 0.22 -5.52
C CYS A 271 -3.68 1.75 -5.43
N LEU A 272 -2.59 2.48 -5.18
CA LEU A 272 -2.62 3.95 -5.15
C LEU A 272 -3.04 4.54 -6.48
N THR A 273 -2.51 4.02 -7.58
CA THR A 273 -2.83 4.55 -8.90
C THR A 273 -4.28 4.29 -9.31
N GLU A 274 -4.86 3.17 -8.91
CA GLU A 274 -6.29 2.91 -9.12
C GLU A 274 -7.16 3.91 -8.34
N ILE A 275 -6.83 4.18 -7.07
CA ILE A 275 -7.57 5.16 -6.26
C ILE A 275 -7.40 6.58 -6.82
N ALA A 276 -6.18 6.97 -7.19
CA ALA A 276 -5.89 8.31 -7.68
C ALA A 276 -6.53 8.61 -9.05
N ASN A 277 -6.73 7.60 -9.90
CA ASN A 277 -7.31 7.75 -11.24
C ASN A 277 -8.84 7.75 -11.30
N LEU A 278 -9.52 7.60 -10.16
CA LEU A 278 -10.98 7.48 -10.16
C LEU A 278 -11.67 8.73 -10.71
N ASN A 279 -11.33 9.91 -10.18
CA ASN A 279 -11.83 11.21 -10.62
C ASN A 279 -10.85 12.33 -10.25
N ASP A 280 -11.14 13.56 -10.66
CA ASP A 280 -10.26 14.71 -10.40
C ASP A 280 -10.19 15.10 -8.92
N LYS A 281 -11.27 14.90 -8.16
CA LYS A 281 -11.30 15.20 -6.72
C LYS A 281 -10.43 14.22 -5.92
N THR A 282 -10.46 12.93 -6.27
CA THR A 282 -9.60 11.92 -5.68
C THR A 282 -8.14 12.14 -6.07
N PHE A 283 -7.89 12.55 -7.32
CA PHE A 283 -6.54 12.93 -7.76
C PHE A 283 -6.02 14.13 -6.98
N ASP A 284 -6.85 15.15 -6.74
CA ASP A 284 -6.47 16.31 -5.93
C ASP A 284 -6.13 15.91 -4.49
N THR A 285 -6.96 15.06 -3.88
CA THR A 285 -6.70 14.50 -2.54
C THR A 285 -5.38 13.71 -2.51
N PHE A 286 -5.13 12.90 -3.55
CA PHE A 286 -3.89 12.16 -3.69
C PHE A 286 -2.67 13.09 -3.77
N ILE A 287 -2.78 14.20 -4.50
CA ILE A 287 -1.69 15.17 -4.66
C ILE A 287 -1.39 15.89 -3.34
N GLU A 288 -2.40 16.24 -2.55
CA GLU A 288 -2.22 16.82 -1.20
C GLU A 288 -1.55 15.82 -0.23
N MET A 289 -1.93 14.54 -0.29
CA MET A 289 -1.30 13.47 0.47
C MET A 289 0.16 13.25 0.04
N LEU A 290 0.42 13.24 -1.27
CA LEU A 290 1.76 13.10 -1.83
C LEU A 290 2.64 14.26 -1.40
N TYR A 291 2.15 15.50 -1.50
CA TYR A 291 2.89 16.67 -1.03
C TYR A 291 3.23 16.57 0.47
N SER A 292 2.24 16.28 1.32
CA SER A 292 2.45 16.11 2.76
C SER A 292 3.52 15.06 3.06
N SER A 293 3.45 13.93 2.37
CA SER A 293 4.42 12.83 2.52
C SER A 293 5.82 13.23 2.05
N LEU A 294 5.95 13.90 0.90
CA LEU A 294 7.24 14.41 0.41
C LEU A 294 7.86 15.41 1.39
N ASN A 295 7.03 16.27 1.97
CA ASN A 295 7.45 17.28 2.94
C ASN A 295 8.01 16.62 4.20
N GLU A 296 7.32 15.60 4.74
CA GLU A 296 7.78 14.84 5.91
C GLU A 296 9.08 14.05 5.65
N ILE A 297 9.18 13.38 4.51
CA ILE A 297 10.34 12.51 4.22
C ILE A 297 11.56 13.32 3.83
N SER A 298 11.39 14.51 3.25
CA SER A 298 12.52 15.41 2.94
C SER A 298 13.32 15.85 4.19
N ALA A 299 12.73 15.72 5.39
CA ALA A 299 13.42 15.92 6.66
C ALA A 299 14.24 14.69 7.14
N ARG A 300 14.14 13.54 6.45
CA ARG A 300 14.81 12.27 6.77
C ARG A 300 15.76 11.84 5.65
N GLU A 301 16.77 11.04 5.96
CA GLU A 301 17.88 10.68 5.05
C GLU A 301 17.50 9.75 3.86
N ASP A 302 16.22 9.45 3.62
CA ASP A 302 15.73 8.48 2.63
C ASP A 302 15.42 9.08 1.23
N ARG A 303 16.14 10.11 0.78
CA ARG A 303 15.86 10.84 -0.48
C ARG A 303 15.79 9.94 -1.73
N GLN A 304 16.60 8.87 -1.78
CA GLN A 304 16.63 7.95 -2.92
C GLN A 304 15.38 7.08 -3.05
N LYS A 305 14.80 6.66 -1.91
CA LYS A 305 13.57 5.84 -1.90
C LYS A 305 12.36 6.68 -2.33
N VAL A 306 12.27 7.91 -1.82
CA VAL A 306 11.25 8.87 -2.27
C VAL A 306 11.36 9.14 -3.76
N ALA A 307 12.59 9.35 -4.25
CA ALA A 307 12.84 9.55 -5.68
C ALA A 307 12.35 8.36 -6.52
N PHE A 308 12.49 7.13 -6.03
CA PHE A 308 11.95 5.94 -6.69
C PHE A 308 10.42 5.95 -6.75
N VAL A 309 9.76 6.22 -5.62
CA VAL A 309 8.29 6.29 -5.53
C VAL A 309 7.72 7.33 -6.49
N VAL A 310 8.27 8.55 -6.49
CA VAL A 310 7.83 9.64 -7.39
C VAL A 310 8.03 9.27 -8.86
N ARG A 311 9.16 8.65 -9.22
CA ARG A 311 9.40 8.16 -10.60
C ARG A 311 8.35 7.15 -11.04
N LYS A 312 8.04 6.16 -10.19
CA LYS A 312 7.03 5.14 -10.48
C LYS A 312 5.60 5.70 -10.55
N LEU A 313 5.30 6.72 -9.77
CA LEU A 313 4.03 7.45 -9.90
C LEU A 313 3.95 8.22 -11.22
N CYS A 314 5.03 8.91 -11.61
CA CYS A 314 5.11 9.60 -12.90
C CYS A 314 4.96 8.64 -14.09
N GLU A 315 5.54 7.44 -14.00
CA GLU A 315 5.39 6.37 -14.99
C GLU A 315 3.91 5.97 -15.18
N LYS A 316 3.16 5.83 -14.08
CA LYS A 316 1.80 5.26 -14.11
C LYS A 316 0.68 6.29 -14.28
N LEU A 317 0.81 7.48 -13.70
CA LEU A 317 -0.22 8.53 -13.71
C LEU A 317 0.08 9.65 -14.72
N GLY A 318 1.27 9.63 -15.33
CA GLY A 318 1.76 10.67 -16.21
C GLY A 318 2.47 11.79 -15.45
N GLY A 319 3.76 11.96 -15.76
CA GLY A 319 4.60 12.97 -15.10
C GLY A 319 4.10 14.41 -15.25
N GLU A 320 3.56 14.77 -16.42
CA GLU A 320 2.98 16.10 -16.65
C GLU A 320 1.84 16.42 -15.67
N LYS A 321 0.86 15.50 -15.54
CA LYS A 321 -0.29 15.69 -14.65
C LYS A 321 0.14 15.88 -13.20
N ILE A 322 1.09 15.05 -12.74
CA ILE A 322 1.65 15.13 -11.39
C ILE A 322 2.37 16.46 -11.17
N TYR A 323 3.29 16.85 -12.07
CA TYR A 323 4.10 18.05 -11.89
C TYR A 323 3.27 19.33 -11.93
N LEU A 324 2.29 19.42 -12.84
CA LEU A 324 1.42 20.59 -12.93
C LEU A 324 0.53 20.71 -11.70
N LYS A 325 -0.05 19.59 -11.22
CA LYS A 325 -0.90 19.64 -10.04
C LYS A 325 -0.10 19.90 -8.76
N LEU A 326 1.01 19.20 -8.52
CA LEU A 326 1.91 19.49 -7.39
C LEU A 326 2.42 20.94 -7.46
N GLY A 327 2.83 21.41 -8.65
CA GLY A 327 3.26 22.78 -8.87
C GLY A 327 2.18 23.78 -8.44
N SER A 328 0.93 23.58 -8.87
CA SER A 328 -0.20 24.43 -8.47
C SER A 328 -0.39 24.49 -6.95
N ARG A 329 -0.16 23.38 -6.23
CA ARG A 329 -0.26 23.33 -4.75
C ARG A 329 0.92 24.01 -4.07
N LEU A 330 2.13 23.75 -4.55
CA LEU A 330 3.37 24.36 -4.04
C LEU A 330 3.34 25.89 -4.07
N ILE A 331 2.59 26.51 -5.00
CA ILE A 331 2.45 27.97 -5.06
C ILE A 331 1.79 28.54 -3.79
N PHE A 332 0.80 27.85 -3.22
CA PHE A 332 0.00 28.33 -2.10
C PHE A 332 0.58 27.99 -0.72
N HIS A 333 1.49 27.01 -0.63
CA HIS A 333 2.12 26.65 0.64
C HIS A 333 3.20 27.65 1.07
N GLN A 334 3.29 27.87 2.39
CA GLN A 334 4.32 28.69 3.01
C GLN A 334 5.74 28.20 2.67
N GLU A 335 6.69 29.12 2.66
CA GLU A 335 8.09 28.81 2.37
C GLU A 335 8.75 28.14 3.57
N THR A 336 9.02 26.86 3.42
CA THR A 336 9.69 26.03 4.43
C THR A 336 10.89 25.32 3.81
N ALA A 337 11.87 24.93 4.63
CA ALA A 337 13.02 24.16 4.17
C ALA A 337 12.60 22.85 3.47
N ALA A 338 11.54 22.21 3.95
CA ALA A 338 11.00 20.97 3.39
C ALA A 338 10.31 21.18 2.01
N LYS A 339 9.64 22.32 1.81
CA LYS A 339 9.16 22.76 0.47
C LYS A 339 10.33 22.91 -0.51
N ILE A 340 11.41 23.57 -0.09
CA ILE A 340 12.61 23.77 -0.92
C ILE A 340 13.24 22.42 -1.28
N ALA A 341 13.41 21.52 -0.31
CA ALA A 341 13.94 20.18 -0.54
C ALA A 341 13.06 19.36 -1.50
N THR A 342 11.74 19.49 -1.42
CA THR A 342 10.78 18.89 -2.36
C THR A 342 10.97 19.43 -3.77
N ILE A 343 11.08 20.75 -3.95
CA ILE A 343 11.33 21.38 -5.25
C ILE A 343 12.67 20.90 -5.83
N GLN A 344 13.74 20.84 -5.02
CA GLN A 344 15.04 20.34 -5.46
C GLN A 344 14.99 18.87 -5.89
N LEU A 345 14.24 18.02 -5.18
CA LEU A 345 14.02 16.62 -5.57
C LEU A 345 13.27 16.52 -6.90
N LEU A 346 12.17 17.24 -7.06
CA LEU A 346 11.40 17.27 -8.30
C LEU A 346 12.25 17.81 -9.46
N ASN A 347 13.08 18.82 -9.23
CA ASN A 347 14.00 19.34 -10.24
C ASN A 347 15.03 18.30 -10.69
N LEU A 348 15.65 17.58 -9.74
CA LEU A 348 16.58 16.49 -10.03
C LEU A 348 15.91 15.38 -10.85
N LEU A 349 14.71 14.96 -10.46
CA LEU A 349 13.95 13.95 -11.19
C LEU A 349 13.56 14.43 -12.59
N LEU A 350 13.10 15.67 -12.73
CA LEU A 350 12.79 16.27 -14.02
C LEU A 350 14.01 16.27 -14.94
N GLY A 351 15.21 16.52 -14.41
CA GLY A 351 16.45 16.51 -15.20
C GLY A 351 16.96 15.10 -15.57
N THR A 352 16.73 14.08 -14.73
CA THR A 352 17.41 12.78 -14.85
C THR A 352 16.50 11.60 -15.19
N ALA A 353 15.24 11.62 -14.78
CA ALA A 353 14.36 10.45 -14.86
C ALA A 353 13.88 10.20 -16.32
N PRO A 354 14.00 8.98 -16.85
CA PRO A 354 13.54 8.67 -18.21
C PRO A 354 12.02 8.84 -18.37
N GLU A 355 11.24 8.56 -17.33
CA GLU A 355 9.77 8.63 -17.34
C GLU A 355 9.24 10.06 -17.55
N LEU A 356 10.09 11.07 -17.34
CA LEU A 356 9.75 12.49 -17.52
C LEU A 356 10.22 13.06 -18.88
N HIS A 357 10.70 12.21 -19.79
CA HIS A 357 11.21 12.63 -21.09
C HIS A 357 10.20 13.44 -21.91
N ASP A 358 8.97 12.95 -22.01
CA ASP A 358 7.94 13.61 -22.81
C ASP A 358 7.50 14.94 -22.16
N PHE A 359 7.44 14.98 -20.83
CA PHE A 359 7.16 16.23 -20.12
C PHE A 359 8.27 17.27 -20.32
N ARG A 360 9.55 16.86 -20.28
CA ARG A 360 10.67 17.75 -20.64
C ARG A 360 10.52 18.31 -22.06
N ARG A 361 10.04 17.52 -23.03
CA ARG A 361 9.79 17.98 -24.39
C ARG A 361 8.72 19.06 -24.43
N LYS A 362 7.58 18.82 -23.77
CA LYS A 362 6.48 19.79 -23.67
C LYS A 362 6.90 21.10 -22.99
N LEU A 363 7.78 21.05 -21.99
CA LEU A 363 8.32 22.26 -21.34
C LEU A 363 9.16 23.15 -22.28
N ARG A 364 9.71 22.59 -23.37
CA ARG A 364 10.49 23.33 -24.37
C ARG A 364 9.62 23.95 -25.45
N GLU A 365 8.40 23.46 -25.62
CA GLU A 365 7.47 23.99 -26.61
C GLU A 365 7.10 25.44 -26.26
N ARG A 366 6.72 26.22 -27.27
CA ARG A 366 6.18 27.57 -27.03
C ARG A 366 4.83 27.42 -26.32
N PRO A 367 4.49 28.33 -25.39
CA PRO A 367 3.21 28.26 -24.71
C PRO A 367 2.09 28.29 -25.74
N SER A 368 1.14 27.37 -25.61
CA SER A 368 -0.12 27.44 -26.36
C SER A 368 -1.03 28.47 -25.66
N GLU A 369 -2.00 29.04 -26.38
CA GLU A 369 -2.99 29.96 -25.78
C GLU A 369 -3.81 29.32 -24.65
N VAL A 370 -3.87 27.98 -24.59
CA VAL A 370 -4.74 27.20 -23.68
C VAL A 370 -4.00 26.64 -22.47
N MET A 371 -2.70 26.34 -22.58
CA MET A 371 -1.95 25.67 -21.53
C MET A 371 -0.48 26.13 -21.52
N ASP A 372 -0.09 26.73 -20.39
CA ASP A 372 1.30 27.13 -20.14
C ASP A 372 1.91 26.27 -19.03
N ASN A 373 2.39 25.11 -19.46
CA ASN A 373 3.04 24.12 -18.61
C ASN A 373 4.28 24.69 -17.92
N PHE A 374 5.05 25.51 -18.64
CA PHE A 374 6.26 26.11 -18.11
C PHE A 374 5.93 27.09 -16.98
N ASN A 375 4.98 28.01 -17.20
CA ASN A 375 4.63 29.03 -16.21
C ASN A 375 4.09 28.45 -14.90
N THR A 376 3.30 27.38 -14.97
CA THR A 376 2.78 26.72 -13.76
C THR A 376 3.91 26.16 -12.92
N VAL A 377 4.86 25.43 -13.52
CA VAL A 377 6.00 24.87 -12.80
C VAL A 377 6.97 25.98 -12.35
N TRP A 378 7.21 26.97 -13.20
CA TRP A 378 8.06 28.12 -12.88
C TRP A 378 7.60 28.82 -11.62
N LYS A 379 6.32 29.19 -11.52
CA LYS A 379 5.75 29.88 -10.34
C LYS A 379 5.99 29.13 -9.03
N ALA A 380 5.95 27.80 -9.06
CA ALA A 380 6.28 26.97 -7.91
C ALA A 380 7.79 26.93 -7.61
N TRP A 381 8.63 26.91 -8.66
CA TRP A 381 10.08 26.78 -8.56
C TRP A 381 10.77 28.06 -8.09
N ILE A 382 10.14 29.23 -8.22
CA ILE A 382 10.69 30.54 -7.82
C ILE A 382 11.24 30.54 -6.38
N SER A 383 10.65 29.74 -5.47
CA SER A 383 11.15 29.57 -4.09
C SER A 383 12.56 28.98 -4.00
N CYS A 384 13.08 28.39 -5.09
CA CYS A 384 14.44 27.88 -5.20
C CYS A 384 15.10 28.42 -6.49
N PRO A 385 15.83 29.54 -6.42
CA PRO A 385 16.38 30.22 -7.60
C PRO A 385 17.30 29.35 -8.47
N ILE A 386 18.07 28.44 -7.87
CA ILE A 386 18.98 27.54 -8.61
C ILE A 386 18.18 26.44 -9.34
N SER A 387 17.10 25.92 -8.73
CA SER A 387 16.18 25.01 -9.44
C SER A 387 15.40 25.75 -10.53
N SER A 388 15.03 27.00 -10.32
CA SER A 388 14.42 27.86 -11.36
C SER A 388 15.37 28.05 -12.54
N LEU A 389 16.65 28.37 -12.27
CA LEU A 389 17.67 28.47 -13.30
C LEU A 389 17.78 27.16 -14.12
N CYS A 390 17.84 26.02 -13.43
CA CYS A 390 17.81 24.70 -14.07
C CYS A 390 16.58 24.52 -14.98
N LEU A 391 15.40 24.92 -14.51
CA LEU A 391 14.16 24.81 -15.26
C LEU A 391 14.15 25.73 -16.50
N ALA A 392 14.63 26.98 -16.39
CA ALA A 392 14.76 27.88 -17.53
C ALA A 392 15.70 27.32 -18.60
N LEU A 393 16.86 26.78 -18.18
CA LEU A 393 17.79 26.11 -19.07
C LEU A 393 17.13 24.88 -19.72
N LEU A 394 16.42 24.05 -18.95
CA LEU A 394 15.72 22.86 -19.43
C LEU A 394 14.60 23.19 -20.45
N GLY A 395 13.90 24.32 -20.25
CA GLY A 395 12.77 24.78 -21.05
C GLY A 395 13.13 25.69 -22.23
N ARG A 396 14.42 25.83 -22.60
CA ARG A 396 14.89 26.73 -23.67
C ARG A 396 14.53 28.22 -23.44
N ARG A 397 14.36 28.64 -22.19
CA ARG A 397 14.09 30.05 -21.84
C ARG A 397 15.39 30.74 -21.42
N TYR A 398 16.33 30.87 -22.36
CA TYR A 398 17.69 31.32 -22.06
C TYR A 398 17.79 32.76 -21.57
N GLN A 399 16.88 33.63 -22.01
CA GLN A 399 16.85 34.99 -21.49
C GLN A 399 16.42 35.02 -20.02
N LEU A 400 15.42 34.21 -19.67
CA LEU A 400 14.98 34.03 -18.28
C LEU A 400 16.06 33.36 -17.42
N ALA A 401 16.84 32.43 -18.00
CA ALA A 401 18.01 31.87 -17.34
C ALA A 401 19.04 32.97 -17.03
N TYR A 402 19.35 33.83 -18.00
CA TYR A 402 20.33 34.90 -17.82
C TYR A 402 19.88 35.93 -16.78
N SER A 403 18.60 36.33 -16.80
CA SER A 403 18.07 37.24 -15.78
C SER A 403 18.08 36.60 -14.38
N THR A 404 17.79 35.30 -14.28
CA THR A 404 17.91 34.54 -13.03
C THR A 404 19.34 34.53 -12.50
N VAL A 405 20.34 34.35 -13.38
CA VAL A 405 21.76 34.41 -13.01
C VAL A 405 22.16 35.79 -12.48
N LYS A 406 21.67 36.87 -13.10
CA LYS A 406 21.90 38.23 -12.57
C LYS A 406 21.33 38.39 -11.17
N THR A 407 20.09 37.96 -10.96
CA THR A 407 19.47 38.03 -9.63
C THR A 407 20.23 37.15 -8.61
N LEU A 408 20.70 35.96 -9.00
CA LEU A 408 21.56 35.12 -8.15
C LEU A 408 22.87 35.82 -7.74
N ALA A 409 23.47 36.63 -8.63
CA ALA A 409 24.69 37.36 -8.33
C ALA A 409 24.49 38.51 -7.33
N GLU A 410 23.26 39.04 -7.25
CA GLU A 410 22.87 40.07 -6.27
C GLU A 410 22.51 39.47 -4.90
N MET A 411 22.29 38.15 -4.83
CA MET A 411 21.97 37.44 -3.58
C MET A 411 23.21 37.16 -2.73
N ASN A 412 23.03 37.14 -1.40
CA ASN A 412 24.03 36.62 -0.47
C ASN A 412 24.08 35.09 -0.56
N LEU A 413 24.97 34.57 -1.41
CA LEU A 413 25.15 33.14 -1.61
C LEU A 413 25.85 32.49 -0.41
N ASN A 414 25.35 31.34 0.03
CA ASN A 414 25.92 30.54 1.11
C ASN A 414 26.46 29.21 0.55
N SER A 415 27.08 28.40 1.40
CA SER A 415 27.64 27.10 1.01
C SER A 415 26.60 26.14 0.43
N ALA A 416 25.36 26.16 0.93
CA ALA A 416 24.28 25.33 0.40
C ALA A 416 23.89 25.74 -1.03
N HIS A 417 23.83 27.04 -1.32
CA HIS A 417 23.61 27.55 -2.68
C HIS A 417 24.72 27.12 -3.63
N LEU A 418 25.99 27.25 -3.22
CA LEU A 418 27.12 26.82 -4.05
C LEU A 418 27.10 25.31 -4.34
N CYS A 419 26.78 24.47 -3.34
CA CYS A 419 26.60 23.03 -3.53
C CYS A 419 25.48 22.69 -4.52
N GLU A 420 24.38 23.45 -4.52
CA GLU A 420 23.29 23.26 -5.48
C GLU A 420 23.68 23.71 -6.89
N ILE A 421 24.48 24.77 -7.05
CA ILE A 421 25.02 25.17 -8.35
C ILE A 421 26.00 24.10 -8.88
N ASP A 422 26.86 23.54 -8.02
CA ASP A 422 27.74 22.42 -8.38
C ASP A 422 26.93 21.21 -8.87
N ARG A 423 25.82 20.88 -8.19
CA ARG A 423 24.88 19.82 -8.60
C ARG A 423 24.21 20.14 -9.94
N LEU A 424 23.81 21.39 -10.18
CA LEU A 424 23.26 21.84 -11.45
C LEU A 424 24.28 21.61 -12.59
N ILE A 425 25.55 21.98 -12.39
CA ILE A 425 26.59 21.77 -13.40
C ILE A 425 26.77 20.29 -13.71
N GLN A 426 26.80 19.42 -12.70
CA GLN A 426 26.84 17.98 -12.91
C GLN A 426 25.60 17.49 -13.68
N LEU A 427 24.43 18.06 -13.37
CA LEU A 427 23.18 17.74 -14.04
C LEU A 427 23.17 18.15 -15.52
N LEU A 428 23.82 19.26 -15.90
CA LEU A 428 23.98 19.68 -17.31
C LEU A 428 24.75 18.64 -18.15
N GLU A 429 25.56 17.80 -17.51
CA GLU A 429 26.26 16.71 -18.18
C GLU A 429 25.43 15.42 -18.32
N SER A 430 24.27 15.36 -17.65
CA SER A 430 23.37 14.21 -17.72
C SER A 430 22.69 14.07 -19.08
N PRO A 431 22.19 12.87 -19.45
CA PRO A 431 21.52 12.63 -20.72
C PRO A 431 20.32 13.56 -20.99
N GLY A 432 19.62 14.01 -19.95
CA GLY A 432 18.47 14.92 -20.06
C GLY A 432 18.81 16.30 -20.64
N PHE A 433 20.09 16.69 -20.60
CA PHE A 433 20.61 17.98 -21.08
C PHE A 433 21.51 17.83 -22.31
N THR A 434 21.52 16.66 -22.97
CA THR A 434 22.25 16.44 -24.22
C THR A 434 21.89 17.48 -25.29
N TRP A 435 20.60 17.82 -25.37
CA TRP A 435 20.09 18.81 -26.31
C TRP A 435 20.65 20.22 -26.03
N LEU A 436 20.79 20.62 -24.76
CA LEU A 436 21.33 21.94 -24.38
C LEU A 436 22.79 22.04 -24.78
N ARG A 437 23.55 20.96 -24.55
CA ARG A 437 24.96 20.88 -24.95
C ARG A 437 25.14 20.92 -26.46
N PHE A 438 24.20 20.35 -27.22
CA PHE A 438 24.19 20.45 -28.68
C PHE A 438 23.89 21.90 -29.13
N GLU A 439 22.93 22.56 -28.50
CA GLU A 439 22.58 23.96 -28.83
C GLU A 439 23.70 24.95 -28.53
N LEU A 440 24.65 24.64 -27.64
CA LEU A 440 25.84 25.47 -27.46
C LEU A 440 26.65 25.66 -28.75
N LEU A 441 26.57 24.71 -29.69
CA LEU A 441 27.20 24.83 -31.02
C LEU A 441 26.57 25.93 -31.88
N GLU A 442 25.27 26.20 -31.67
CA GLU A 442 24.53 27.28 -32.36
C GLU A 442 24.84 28.66 -31.77
N LYS A 443 25.63 28.72 -30.68
CA LYS A 443 26.03 29.92 -29.96
C LYS A 443 24.88 30.86 -29.54
N PRO A 444 23.80 30.36 -28.92
CA PRO A 444 22.74 31.23 -28.43
C PRO A 444 23.29 32.17 -27.34
N PRO A 445 23.24 33.49 -27.56
CA PRO A 445 24.01 34.43 -26.75
C PRO A 445 23.58 34.44 -25.28
N ALA A 446 22.28 34.37 -25.02
CA ALA A 446 21.74 34.35 -23.66
C ALA A 446 22.12 33.07 -22.91
N LEU A 447 22.24 31.93 -23.59
CA LEU A 447 22.68 30.68 -22.97
C LEU A 447 24.16 30.79 -22.59
N ILE A 448 25.02 31.24 -23.51
CA ILE A 448 26.46 31.41 -23.22
C ILE A 448 26.65 32.42 -22.08
N ALA A 449 25.95 33.56 -22.12
CA ALA A 449 25.99 34.56 -21.07
C ALA A 449 25.53 33.99 -19.72
N SER A 450 24.47 33.17 -19.71
CA SER A 450 24.00 32.47 -18.50
C SER A 450 25.07 31.56 -17.94
N LEU A 451 25.66 30.67 -18.76
CA LEU A 451 26.66 29.71 -18.31
C LEU A 451 27.97 30.38 -17.87
N ARG A 452 28.41 31.44 -18.55
CA ARG A 452 29.55 32.25 -18.11
C ARG A 452 29.25 33.02 -16.83
N GLY A 453 28.03 33.53 -16.66
CA GLY A 453 27.60 34.14 -15.41
C GLY A 453 27.63 33.15 -14.25
N ILE A 454 27.19 31.90 -14.46
CA ILE A 454 27.33 30.82 -13.48
C ILE A 454 28.81 30.58 -13.13
N LEU A 455 29.71 30.55 -14.13
CA LEU A 455 31.16 30.42 -13.87
C LEU A 455 31.71 31.56 -13.00
N MET A 456 31.23 32.79 -13.19
CA MET A 456 31.68 33.94 -12.39
C MET A 456 31.13 33.92 -10.95
N ILE A 457 30.00 33.25 -10.73
CA ILE A 457 29.41 33.06 -9.39
C ILE A 457 30.15 31.97 -8.60
N LEU A 458 30.68 30.97 -9.29
CA LEU A 458 31.31 29.82 -8.64
C LEU A 458 32.72 30.11 -8.15
N PRO A 459 33.12 29.52 -7.02
CA PRO A 459 34.55 29.38 -6.70
C PRO A 459 35.23 28.49 -7.74
N GLN A 460 36.56 28.53 -7.82
CA GLN A 460 37.38 27.66 -8.69
C GLN A 460 37.34 26.19 -8.19
N SER A 461 36.18 25.56 -8.32
CA SER A 461 35.88 24.19 -7.93
C SER A 461 35.97 23.23 -9.13
N LYS A 462 35.81 21.93 -8.88
CA LYS A 462 35.69 20.94 -9.97
C LYS A 462 34.51 21.23 -10.90
N ALA A 463 33.42 21.83 -10.38
CA ALA A 463 32.28 22.21 -11.20
C ALA A 463 32.62 23.40 -12.11
N PHE A 464 33.37 24.38 -11.59
CA PHE A 464 33.94 25.45 -12.41
C PHE A 464 34.78 24.87 -13.56
N ASP A 465 35.71 23.96 -13.26
CA ASP A 465 36.56 23.33 -14.28
C ASP A 465 35.74 22.55 -15.32
N LEU A 466 34.70 21.83 -14.87
CA LEU A 466 33.83 21.05 -15.74
C LEU A 466 33.10 21.95 -16.75
N LEU A 467 32.49 23.03 -16.26
CA LEU A 467 31.75 23.96 -17.09
C LEU A 467 32.70 24.78 -17.99
N GLN A 468 33.87 25.19 -17.48
CA GLN A 468 34.88 25.88 -18.27
C GLN A 468 35.37 25.01 -19.43
N LYS A 469 35.66 23.73 -19.18
CA LYS A 469 36.02 22.76 -20.23
C LYS A 469 34.91 22.56 -21.24
N ARG A 470 33.64 22.56 -20.81
CA ARG A 470 32.50 22.46 -21.74
C ARG A 470 32.43 23.67 -22.67
N LEU A 471 32.59 24.88 -22.11
CA LEU A 471 32.53 26.12 -22.87
C LEU A 471 33.77 26.32 -23.77
N SER A 472 34.94 25.80 -23.41
CA SER A 472 36.15 25.89 -24.24
C SER A 472 36.07 25.06 -25.52
N LEU A 473 35.17 24.07 -25.59
CA LEU A 473 34.90 23.28 -26.80
C LEU A 473 34.06 24.06 -27.83
N ILE A 474 33.46 25.19 -27.44
CA ILE A 474 32.68 26.03 -28.35
C ILE A 474 33.67 26.86 -29.18
N PRO A 475 33.58 26.88 -30.52
CA PRO A 475 34.47 27.67 -31.36
C PRO A 475 34.44 29.16 -30.96
N SER A 476 35.61 29.79 -30.88
CA SER A 476 35.80 31.15 -30.38
C SER A 476 34.82 32.18 -30.97
N GLU A 477 34.42 33.14 -30.13
CA GLU A 477 33.37 34.14 -30.35
C GLU A 477 33.85 35.41 -31.07
N GLU A 478 32.94 36.02 -31.84
CA GLU A 478 32.79 37.48 -31.93
C GLU A 478 32.00 37.98 -30.69
N PRO A 479 32.29 39.16 -30.14
CA PRO A 479 31.73 39.64 -28.87
C PRO A 479 30.20 39.81 -28.90
N PHE A 480 29.53 39.27 -27.87
CA PHE A 480 28.08 39.43 -27.64
C PHE A 480 27.69 40.89 -27.42
N ASN A 481 26.79 41.43 -28.25
CA ASN A 481 26.15 42.73 -28.06
C ASN A 481 24.71 42.55 -27.55
N PRO A 482 24.38 42.92 -26.30
CA PRO A 482 23.05 42.71 -25.72
C PRO A 482 21.93 43.52 -26.40
N ASN A 483 22.26 44.43 -27.31
CA ASN A 483 21.33 45.29 -28.04
C ASN A 483 21.10 44.87 -29.52
N SER A 484 21.62 43.73 -29.97
CA SER A 484 21.32 43.24 -31.33
C SER A 484 19.85 42.81 -31.43
N SER A 485 19.16 43.26 -32.47
CA SER A 485 17.70 43.22 -32.69
C SER A 485 17.01 41.85 -32.74
N SER A 486 17.70 40.75 -32.41
CA SER A 486 17.13 39.39 -32.29
C SER A 486 16.93 38.94 -30.83
N SER A 487 17.32 39.73 -29.83
CA SER A 487 17.30 39.37 -28.40
C SER A 487 16.29 40.16 -27.57
N GLN A 488 15.04 40.28 -28.02
CA GLN A 488 13.98 40.79 -27.14
C GLN A 488 13.51 39.66 -26.22
N ILE A 489 13.59 39.89 -24.90
CA ILE A 489 12.87 39.09 -23.91
C ILE A 489 11.37 39.14 -24.26
N SER A 490 10.73 37.99 -24.40
CA SER A 490 9.29 37.94 -24.61
C SER A 490 8.57 38.66 -23.45
N SER A 491 7.43 39.30 -23.71
CA SER A 491 6.65 39.97 -22.64
C SER A 491 6.40 39.06 -21.44
N ASP A 492 6.21 37.77 -21.70
CA ASP A 492 5.95 36.75 -20.70
C ASP A 492 7.19 36.43 -19.88
N ASP A 493 8.35 36.21 -20.51
CA ASP A 493 9.61 35.97 -19.81
C ASP A 493 10.03 37.18 -18.95
N LEU A 494 9.71 38.40 -19.39
CA LEU A 494 9.96 39.62 -18.60
C LEU A 494 9.11 39.64 -17.32
N ALA A 495 7.85 39.23 -17.40
CA ALA A 495 6.96 39.15 -16.25
C ALA A 495 7.46 38.09 -15.25
N LEU A 496 7.84 36.90 -15.72
CA LEU A 496 8.38 35.83 -14.89
C LEU A 496 9.68 36.23 -14.19
N SER A 497 10.57 36.94 -14.89
CA SER A 497 11.80 37.47 -14.32
C SER A 497 11.52 38.46 -13.20
N LYS A 498 10.58 39.40 -13.40
CA LYS A 498 10.19 40.38 -12.37
C LYS A 498 9.59 39.69 -11.13
N MET A 499 8.83 38.60 -11.32
CA MET A 499 8.28 37.82 -10.20
C MET A 499 9.38 37.21 -9.34
N LEU A 500 10.42 36.63 -9.95
CA LEU A 500 11.55 36.05 -9.24
C LEU A 500 12.34 37.13 -8.47
N SER A 501 12.71 38.23 -9.13
CA SER A 501 13.46 39.31 -8.49
C SER A 501 12.71 39.95 -7.32
N LYS A 502 11.39 40.17 -7.45
CA LYS A 502 10.57 40.69 -6.34
C LYS A 502 10.56 39.77 -5.14
N LYS A 503 10.53 38.45 -5.37
CA LYS A 503 10.42 37.44 -4.33
C LYS A 503 11.73 37.17 -3.59
N ILE A 504 12.87 37.36 -4.27
CA ILE A 504 14.21 37.27 -3.66
C ILE A 504 14.53 38.50 -2.80
N ASN A 505 13.98 39.67 -3.15
CA ASN A 505 14.21 40.94 -2.45
C ASN A 505 13.24 41.20 -1.28
N LEU A 506 12.31 40.27 -1.00
CA LEU A 506 11.42 40.23 0.17
C LEU A 506 11.96 39.21 1.17
#